data_AF-A0A0B5ESE3-F1
#
_entry.id   AF-A0A0B5ESE3-F1
#
_cell.length_a   1.000
_cell.length_b   1.000
_cell.length_c   1.000
_cell.angle_alpha   90.00
_cell.angle_beta   90.00
_cell.angle_gamma   90.00
#
_symmetry.space_group_name_H-M   'P 1'
#
loop_
_entity.id
_entity.type
_entity.pdbx_description
1 polymer ?
#
loop_
_entity_poly.entity_id
_entity_poly.type
_entity_poly.pdbx_seq_one_letter_code
_entity_poly.pdbx_strand_id
1 'polypeptide(L)'
;MAFAAAMMGSMAGLEGVEQPRGTAARWSPAVEDERALKALETYGNPAEAEVSLPSRPESAAVARRLAQLVVLRQWALTPRHAEDTVHLVSELVGNAVRHTGARGFGLRMVRRRGWLRVEVRDPSRGLPCLMPVQSLDLSGRGLFLVDRLSDRWGVDLLPRGKTTWFEIRVLER
;
A
#
# COMPACT_ATOMS: atom_id res chain seq x y z
N MET A 1 5.28 50.75 52.87
CA MET A 1 6.35 50.93 51.87
C MET A 1 5.70 50.93 50.49
N ALA A 2 5.58 52.13 49.92
CA ALA A 2 5.02 52.38 48.60
C ALA A 2 6.02 52.05 47.49
N PHE A 3 5.53 51.68 46.30
CA PHE A 3 5.92 52.11 44.93
C PHE A 3 5.01 51.29 43.97
N ALA A 4 3.94 51.83 43.37
CA ALA A 4 3.88 52.68 42.16
C ALA A 4 4.56 52.03 40.94
N ALA A 5 4.07 52.04 39.71
CA ALA A 5 2.79 52.29 39.04
C ALA A 5 3.05 52.02 37.52
N ALA A 6 1.99 52.09 36.71
CA ALA A 6 1.95 52.20 35.23
C ALA A 6 1.74 50.90 34.44
N MET A 7 0.88 50.82 33.42
CA MET A 7 -0.08 51.76 32.81
C MET A 7 -1.00 50.92 31.93
N MET A 8 -2.30 51.25 31.91
CA MET A 8 -3.23 50.82 30.87
C MET A 8 -2.86 51.50 29.55
N GLY A 9 -2.81 50.71 28.46
CA GLY A 9 -2.71 51.18 27.09
C GLY A 9 -3.61 50.31 26.21
N SER A 10 -4.62 50.93 25.62
CA SER A 10 -5.66 50.32 24.80
C SER A 10 -5.36 50.53 23.31
N MET A 11 -6.02 49.70 22.49
CA MET A 11 -6.37 49.90 21.06
C MET A 11 -5.41 49.45 19.95
N ALA A 12 -6.05 48.68 19.06
CA ALA A 12 -5.94 48.66 17.60
C ALA A 12 -4.77 47.91 16.94
N GLY A 13 -5.12 46.74 16.41
CA GLY A 13 -5.19 46.61 14.95
C GLY A 13 -4.00 45.96 14.24
N LEU A 14 -4.39 45.03 13.36
CA LEU A 14 -3.76 44.68 12.08
C LEU A 14 -2.91 43.41 12.04
N GLU A 15 -3.55 42.43 11.38
CA GLU A 15 -3.02 41.71 10.21
C GLU A 15 -2.28 40.39 10.44
N GLY A 16 -2.93 39.33 9.93
CA GLY A 16 -2.28 38.50 8.94
C GLY A 16 -1.45 37.35 9.48
N VAL A 17 -2.09 36.36 10.10
CA VAL A 17 -1.59 34.98 10.02
C VAL A 17 -2.67 34.13 9.38
N GLU A 18 -2.82 34.31 8.07
CA GLU A 18 -3.41 33.31 7.21
C GLU A 18 -2.46 32.10 7.23
N GLN A 19 -2.78 31.12 8.08
CA GLN A 19 -2.12 29.82 8.02
C GLN A 19 -2.44 29.23 6.63
N PRO A 20 -1.44 28.86 5.82
CA PRO A 20 -1.70 28.23 4.54
C PRO A 20 -2.39 26.90 4.80
N ARG A 21 -3.71 26.87 4.55
CA ARG A 21 -4.48 25.63 4.41
C ARG A 21 -3.91 24.90 3.21
N GLY A 22 -2.95 24.02 3.45
CA GLY A 22 -2.50 23.04 2.48
C GLY A 22 -3.72 22.36 1.89
N THR A 23 -3.88 22.49 0.58
CA THR A 23 -4.97 21.88 -0.18
C THR A 23 -4.79 20.37 -0.09
N ALA A 24 -5.46 19.74 0.87
CA ALA A 24 -5.70 18.30 0.84
C ALA A 24 -6.47 18.04 -0.46
N ALA A 25 -5.75 17.58 -1.49
CA ALA A 25 -6.33 17.30 -2.80
C ALA A 25 -7.58 16.45 -2.59
N ARG A 26 -8.73 17.01 -2.99
CA ARG A 26 -10.05 16.37 -2.81
C ARG A 26 -10.04 15.04 -3.54
N TRP A 27 -9.93 13.94 -2.79
CA TRP A 27 -10.03 12.59 -3.32
C TRP A 27 -11.37 12.46 -4.08
N SER A 28 -11.30 11.98 -5.32
CA SER A 28 -12.47 11.71 -6.15
C SER A 28 -12.40 10.27 -6.65
N PRO A 29 -13.45 9.46 -6.42
CA PRO A 29 -13.51 8.09 -6.92
C PRO A 29 -13.24 7.97 -8.44
N ALA A 30 -13.69 8.94 -9.23
CA ALA A 30 -13.52 8.93 -10.69
C ALA A 30 -12.05 9.06 -11.13
N VAL A 31 -11.25 9.88 -10.42
CA VAL A 31 -9.84 10.08 -10.76
C VAL A 31 -9.00 8.84 -10.38
N GLU A 32 -9.34 8.17 -9.29
CA GLU A 32 -8.67 6.91 -8.93
C GLU A 32 -9.04 5.78 -9.89
N ASP A 33 -10.27 5.74 -10.38
CA ASP A 33 -10.69 4.80 -11.43
C ASP A 33 -9.91 5.01 -12.73
N GLU A 34 -9.74 6.25 -13.19
CA GLU A 34 -8.96 6.57 -14.40
C GLU A 34 -7.50 6.13 -14.24
N ARG A 35 -6.89 6.41 -13.08
CA ARG A 35 -5.51 5.98 -12.77
C ARG A 35 -5.37 4.47 -12.71
N ALA A 36 -6.37 3.76 -12.21
CA ALA A 36 -6.39 2.31 -12.16
C ALA A 36 -6.51 1.70 -13.56
N LEU A 37 -7.36 2.27 -14.42
CA LEU A 37 -7.49 1.86 -15.83
C LEU A 37 -6.19 2.12 -16.61
N LYS A 38 -5.57 3.29 -16.42
CA LYS A 38 -4.26 3.59 -17.02
C LYS A 38 -3.17 2.63 -16.54
N ALA A 39 -3.20 2.23 -15.27
CA ALA A 39 -2.28 1.24 -14.74
C ALA A 39 -2.46 -0.14 -15.41
N LEU A 40 -3.70 -0.58 -15.62
CA LEU A 40 -3.99 -1.81 -16.36
C LEU A 40 -3.48 -1.74 -17.80
N GLU A 41 -3.70 -0.62 -18.49
CA GLU A 41 -3.20 -0.42 -19.86
C GLU A 41 -1.67 -0.45 -19.92
N THR A 42 -1.02 0.18 -18.95
CA THR A 42 0.45 0.32 -18.94
C THR A 42 1.17 -0.98 -18.55
N TYR A 43 0.67 -1.69 -17.54
CA TYR A 43 1.37 -2.84 -16.94
C TYR A 43 0.71 -4.19 -17.22
N GLY A 44 -0.55 -4.19 -17.67
CA GLY A 44 -1.36 -5.39 -17.85
C GLY A 44 -2.21 -5.75 -16.63
N ASN A 45 -2.98 -6.83 -16.79
CA ASN A 45 -3.87 -7.34 -15.76
C ASN A 45 -3.19 -8.43 -14.90
N PRO A 46 -2.90 -8.17 -13.61
CA PRO A 46 -2.27 -9.16 -12.74
C PRO A 46 -3.14 -10.41 -12.47
N ALA A 47 -4.45 -10.35 -12.74
CA ALA A 47 -5.35 -11.50 -12.63
C ALA A 47 -5.20 -12.50 -13.79
N GLU A 48 -4.65 -12.08 -14.92
CA GLU A 48 -4.50 -12.88 -16.13
C GLU A 48 -3.05 -13.38 -16.27
N ALA A 49 -2.08 -12.48 -16.10
CA ALA A 49 -0.65 -12.77 -16.25
C ALA A 49 0.16 -12.14 -15.11
N GLU A 50 1.40 -12.60 -14.92
CA GLU A 50 2.35 -11.87 -14.08
C GLU A 50 2.69 -10.53 -14.76
N VAL A 51 2.53 -9.41 -14.05
CA VAL A 51 2.85 -8.06 -14.55
C VAL A 51 4.14 -7.56 -13.92
N SER A 52 5.02 -6.97 -14.72
CA SER A 52 6.30 -6.44 -14.24
C SER A 52 6.17 -4.97 -13.83
N LEU A 53 6.45 -4.66 -12.57
CA LEU A 53 6.48 -3.31 -12.04
C LEU A 53 7.92 -2.86 -11.78
N PRO A 54 8.28 -1.59 -12.03
CA PRO A 54 9.60 -1.08 -11.70
C PRO A 54 9.81 -1.03 -10.19
N SER A 55 11.04 -1.23 -9.71
CA SER A 55 11.35 -1.15 -8.27
C SER A 55 11.49 0.31 -7.83
N ARG A 56 10.35 1.03 -7.74
CA ARG A 56 10.28 2.42 -7.32
C ARG A 56 9.15 2.64 -6.30
N PRO A 57 9.23 3.65 -5.42
CA PRO A 57 8.20 3.90 -4.40
C PRO A 57 6.78 4.04 -4.97
N GLU A 58 6.63 4.59 -6.18
CA GLU A 58 5.34 4.79 -6.83
C GLU A 58 4.65 3.47 -7.22
N SER A 59 5.42 2.39 -7.39
CA SER A 59 4.89 1.07 -7.75
C SER A 59 3.97 0.49 -6.68
N ALA A 60 4.15 0.88 -5.41
CA ALA A 60 3.20 0.51 -4.36
C ALA A 60 1.82 1.14 -4.58
N ALA A 61 1.73 2.35 -5.12
CA ALA A 61 0.44 2.98 -5.45
C ALA A 61 -0.18 2.34 -6.69
N VAL A 62 0.63 2.01 -7.70
CA VAL A 62 0.18 1.28 -8.89
C VAL A 62 -0.39 -0.10 -8.52
N ALA A 63 0.35 -0.87 -7.73
CA ALA A 63 -0.07 -2.20 -7.31
C ALA A 63 -1.39 -2.18 -6.50
N ARG A 64 -1.55 -1.21 -5.59
CA ARG A 64 -2.80 -1.02 -4.83
C ARG A 64 -3.99 -0.79 -5.76
N ARG A 65 -3.85 0.07 -6.78
CA ARG A 65 -4.92 0.36 -7.75
C ARG A 65 -5.30 -0.87 -8.57
N LEU A 66 -4.29 -1.59 -9.09
CA LEU A 66 -4.51 -2.83 -9.83
C LEU A 66 -5.24 -3.86 -8.96
N ALA A 67 -4.80 -4.05 -7.73
CA ALA A 67 -5.42 -4.99 -6.81
C ALA A 67 -6.87 -4.63 -6.47
N GLN A 68 -7.13 -3.35 -6.16
CA GLN A 68 -8.48 -2.87 -5.88
C GLN A 68 -9.42 -3.10 -7.08
N LEU A 69 -8.97 -2.75 -8.28
CA LEU A 69 -9.74 -2.91 -9.51
C LEU A 69 -10.05 -4.40 -9.76
N VAL A 70 -9.04 -5.27 -9.68
CA VAL A 70 -9.22 -6.72 -9.87
C VAL A 70 -10.22 -7.28 -8.85
N VAL A 71 -10.04 -6.98 -7.57
CA VAL A 71 -10.88 -7.54 -6.49
C VAL A 71 -12.33 -7.07 -6.62
N LEU A 72 -12.55 -5.77 -6.85
CA LEU A 72 -13.90 -5.20 -6.89
C LEU A 72 -14.61 -5.42 -8.24
N ARG A 73 -13.92 -5.23 -9.36
CA ARG A 73 -14.56 -5.21 -10.68
C ARG A 73 -14.49 -6.55 -11.39
N GLN A 74 -13.34 -7.21 -11.38
CA GLN A 74 -13.15 -8.47 -12.10
C GLN A 74 -13.62 -9.66 -11.28
N TRP A 75 -13.36 -9.66 -9.97
CA TRP A 75 -13.76 -10.74 -9.08
C TRP A 75 -15.07 -10.46 -8.33
N ALA A 76 -15.60 -9.23 -8.39
CA ALA A 76 -16.85 -8.86 -7.73
C ALA A 76 -16.89 -9.22 -6.22
N LEU A 77 -15.74 -9.14 -5.55
CA LEU A 77 -15.63 -9.37 -4.11
C LEU A 77 -16.04 -8.13 -3.33
N THR A 78 -16.25 -8.30 -2.02
CA THR A 78 -16.73 -7.22 -1.16
C THR A 78 -15.68 -6.11 -0.95
N PRO A 79 -16.10 -4.88 -0.64
CA PRO A 79 -15.19 -3.78 -0.28
C PRO A 79 -14.17 -4.14 0.80
N ARG A 80 -14.60 -4.91 1.81
CA ARG A 80 -13.69 -5.40 2.88
C ARG A 80 -12.55 -6.25 2.33
N HIS A 81 -12.83 -7.20 1.43
CA HIS A 81 -11.75 -7.99 0.81
C HIS A 81 -10.81 -7.12 -0.02
N ALA A 82 -11.32 -6.07 -0.67
CA ALA A 82 -10.49 -5.12 -1.41
C ALA A 82 -9.58 -4.32 -0.47
N GLU A 83 -10.11 -3.80 0.64
CA GLU A 83 -9.33 -3.08 1.66
C GLU A 83 -8.20 -3.95 2.23
N ASP A 84 -8.51 -5.17 2.65
CA ASP A 84 -7.52 -6.12 3.18
C ASP A 84 -6.45 -6.44 2.12
N THR A 85 -6.87 -6.78 0.89
CA THR A 85 -5.95 -7.10 -0.22
C THR A 85 -5.04 -5.92 -0.55
N VAL A 86 -5.58 -4.70 -0.60
CA VAL A 86 -4.84 -3.47 -0.93
C VAL A 86 -3.79 -3.17 0.12
N HIS A 87 -4.11 -3.31 1.41
CA HIS A 87 -3.13 -3.16 2.48
C HIS A 87 -2.00 -4.19 2.36
N LEU A 88 -2.34 -5.47 2.21
CA LEU A 88 -1.35 -6.54 2.11
C LEU A 88 -0.46 -6.41 0.86
N VAL A 89 -1.03 -6.05 -0.28
CA VAL A 89 -0.28 -5.72 -1.51
C VAL A 89 0.72 -4.60 -1.24
N SER A 90 0.30 -3.55 -0.54
CA SER A 90 1.17 -2.41 -0.24
C SER A 90 2.38 -2.82 0.60
N GLU A 91 2.20 -3.73 1.55
CA GLU A 91 3.30 -4.23 2.38
C GLU A 91 4.25 -5.14 1.61
N LEU A 92 3.74 -6.10 0.84
CA LEU A 92 4.57 -6.99 0.02
C LEU A 92 5.38 -6.21 -1.02
N VAL A 93 4.73 -5.28 -1.72
CA VAL A 93 5.39 -4.43 -2.73
C VAL A 93 6.36 -3.46 -2.07
N GLY A 94 6.01 -2.88 -0.93
CA GLY A 94 6.92 -2.04 -0.15
C GLY A 94 8.18 -2.79 0.26
N ASN A 95 8.05 -4.05 0.69
CA ASN A 95 9.19 -4.91 0.99
C ASN A 95 10.03 -5.20 -0.26
N ALA A 96 9.40 -5.50 -1.39
CA ALA A 96 10.13 -5.68 -2.64
C ALA A 96 10.92 -4.40 -3.00
N VAL A 97 10.27 -3.24 -3.05
CA VAL A 97 10.93 -1.98 -3.41
C VAL A 97 12.12 -1.66 -2.49
N ARG A 98 12.02 -1.93 -1.18
CA ARG A 98 13.09 -1.68 -0.21
C ARG A 98 14.23 -2.68 -0.27
N HIS A 99 13.96 -3.95 -0.60
CA HIS A 99 14.89 -5.05 -0.36
C HIS A 99 15.33 -5.81 -1.63
N THR A 100 14.68 -5.64 -2.79
CA THR A 100 15.06 -6.39 -4.00
C THR A 100 16.47 -6.02 -4.49
N GLY A 101 16.83 -4.73 -4.47
CA GLY A 101 17.97 -4.18 -5.21
C GLY A 101 17.86 -4.34 -6.74
N ALA A 102 16.76 -4.89 -7.25
CA ALA A 102 16.54 -5.20 -8.65
C ALA A 102 15.84 -4.05 -9.39
N ARG A 103 15.86 -4.07 -10.72
CA ARG A 103 15.19 -3.04 -11.54
C ARG A 103 13.66 -3.13 -11.50
N GLY A 104 13.11 -4.29 -11.18
CA GLY A 104 11.67 -4.54 -11.12
C GLY A 104 11.34 -5.86 -10.44
N PHE A 105 10.04 -6.06 -10.21
CA PHE A 105 9.44 -7.24 -9.59
C PHE A 105 8.13 -7.59 -10.31
N GLY A 106 7.75 -8.87 -10.25
CA GLY A 106 6.49 -9.36 -10.81
C GLY A 106 5.37 -9.28 -9.79
N LEU A 107 4.15 -8.95 -10.23
CA LEU A 107 2.91 -9.03 -9.46
C LEU A 107 1.94 -9.97 -10.16
N ARG A 108 1.36 -10.92 -9.43
CA ARG A 108 0.33 -11.83 -9.93
C ARG A 108 -0.76 -12.01 -8.90
N MET A 109 -1.99 -12.11 -9.36
CA MET A 109 -3.18 -12.29 -8.53
C MET A 109 -3.95 -13.50 -9.04
N VAL A 110 -4.27 -14.43 -8.14
CA VAL A 110 -4.96 -15.66 -8.50
C VAL A 110 -6.17 -15.82 -7.59
N ARG A 111 -7.34 -16.03 -8.19
CA ARG A 111 -8.54 -16.44 -7.46
C ARG A 111 -8.85 -17.90 -7.72
N ARG A 112 -9.23 -18.60 -6.65
CA ARG A 112 -9.79 -19.96 -6.68
C ARG A 112 -11.04 -20.00 -5.81
N ARG A 113 -11.71 -21.15 -5.79
CA ARG A 113 -12.89 -21.35 -4.92
C ARG A 113 -12.47 -21.18 -3.47
N GLY A 114 -13.10 -20.24 -2.77
CA GLY A 114 -12.89 -19.98 -1.35
C GLY A 114 -11.65 -19.15 -0.97
N TRP A 115 -10.75 -18.79 -1.90
CA TRP A 115 -9.60 -17.93 -1.58
C TRP A 115 -9.09 -17.11 -2.77
N LEU A 116 -8.44 -15.99 -2.45
CA LEU A 116 -7.57 -15.25 -3.36
C LEU A 116 -6.13 -15.31 -2.86
N ARG A 117 -5.17 -15.28 -3.79
CA ARG A 117 -3.74 -15.25 -3.54
C ARG A 117 -3.12 -14.11 -4.32
N VAL A 118 -2.21 -13.40 -3.70
CA VAL A 118 -1.37 -12.41 -4.36
C VAL A 118 0.08 -12.84 -4.22
N GLU A 119 0.81 -12.73 -5.32
CA GLU A 119 2.19 -13.16 -5.45
C GLU A 119 3.04 -11.98 -5.92
N VAL A 120 4.14 -11.72 -5.22
CA VAL A 120 5.17 -10.77 -5.61
C VAL A 120 6.46 -11.53 -5.88
N ARG A 121 6.82 -11.62 -7.15
CA ARG A 121 8.03 -12.28 -7.61
C ARG A 121 9.19 -11.30 -7.62
N ASP A 122 10.20 -11.60 -6.82
CA ASP A 122 11.41 -10.82 -6.70
C ASP A 122 12.59 -11.62 -7.27
N PRO A 123 13.34 -11.11 -8.27
CA PRO A 123 14.53 -11.79 -8.78
C PRO A 123 15.68 -11.87 -7.77
N SER A 124 15.63 -11.10 -6.68
CA SER A 124 16.58 -11.17 -5.56
C SER A 124 16.34 -12.38 -4.67
N ARG A 125 17.44 -12.93 -4.14
CA ARG A 125 17.42 -14.05 -3.18
C ARG A 125 17.29 -13.61 -1.72
N GLY A 126 17.23 -12.32 -1.43
CA GLY A 126 17.12 -11.82 -0.05
C GLY A 126 15.77 -12.22 0.55
N LEU A 127 15.75 -13.04 1.60
CA LEU A 127 14.49 -13.45 2.22
C LEU A 127 13.84 -12.26 2.96
N PRO A 128 12.49 -12.15 2.96
CA PRO A 128 11.79 -11.23 3.86
C PRO A 128 12.10 -11.64 5.31
N CYS A 129 12.80 -10.79 6.06
CA CYS A 129 13.01 -11.03 7.49
C CYS A 129 11.81 -10.50 8.27
N LEU A 130 11.13 -11.38 9.00
CA LEU A 130 10.22 -10.99 10.08
C LEU A 130 11.05 -10.29 11.16
N MET A 131 11.07 -8.96 11.14
CA MET A 131 11.65 -8.17 12.23
C MET A 131 10.61 -8.05 13.35
N PRO A 132 10.95 -8.38 14.61
CA PRO A 132 10.08 -8.10 15.75
C PRO A 132 9.77 -6.61 15.81
N VAL A 133 8.49 -6.25 15.71
CA VAL A 133 8.05 -4.85 15.76
C VAL A 133 8.21 -4.35 17.20
N GLN A 134 9.14 -3.43 17.45
CA GLN A 134 9.08 -2.58 18.64
C GLN A 134 8.06 -1.46 18.38
N SER A 135 7.22 -1.15 19.37
CA SER A 135 5.98 -0.37 19.25
C SER A 135 6.11 1.04 18.66
N LEU A 136 7.33 1.57 18.53
CA LEU A 136 7.64 2.90 18.02
C LEU A 136 8.29 2.92 16.63
N ASP A 137 8.60 1.76 16.03
CA ASP A 137 9.21 1.73 14.70
C ASP A 137 8.17 1.85 13.58
N LEU A 138 8.39 2.86 12.73
CA LEU A 138 7.64 3.07 11.47
C LEU A 138 8.07 2.06 10.39
N SER A 139 9.25 1.44 10.52
CA SER A 139 9.77 0.40 9.64
C SER A 139 9.76 -0.96 10.33
N GLY A 140 9.05 -1.94 9.79
CA GLY A 140 9.02 -3.32 10.32
C GLY A 140 7.62 -3.90 10.54
N ARG A 141 6.56 -3.08 10.48
CA ARG A 141 5.17 -3.53 10.59
C ARG A 141 4.64 -4.32 9.40
N GLY A 142 5.34 -4.29 8.27
CA GLY A 142 4.79 -4.81 7.01
C GLY A 142 4.46 -6.29 7.07
N LEU A 143 5.39 -7.13 7.52
CA LEU A 143 5.09 -8.55 7.70
C LEU A 143 4.17 -8.82 8.89
N PHE A 144 4.14 -7.96 9.91
CA PHE A 144 3.15 -8.07 10.99
C PHE A 144 1.72 -7.87 10.48
N LEU A 145 1.48 -6.90 9.59
CA LEU A 145 0.18 -6.72 8.95
C LEU A 145 -0.17 -7.90 8.05
N VAL A 146 0.81 -8.44 7.31
CA VAL A 146 0.65 -9.66 6.51
C VAL A 146 0.23 -10.84 7.38
N ASP A 147 0.92 -11.06 8.48
CA ASP A 147 0.62 -12.14 9.42
C ASP A 147 -0.77 -12.01 10.06
N ARG A 148 -1.22 -10.77 10.32
CA ARG A 148 -2.51 -10.51 10.99
C ARG A 148 -3.73 -10.51 10.08
N LEU A 149 -3.58 -10.11 8.81
CA LEU A 149 -4.72 -9.94 7.90
C LEU A 149 -4.84 -11.06 6.86
N SER A 150 -3.77 -11.84 6.62
CA SER A 150 -3.84 -13.01 5.73
C SER A 150 -4.25 -14.27 6.49
N ASP A 151 -4.92 -15.19 5.80
CA ASP A 151 -5.15 -16.54 6.35
C ASP A 151 -3.88 -17.39 6.26
N ARG A 152 -3.09 -17.19 5.20
CA ARG A 152 -1.79 -17.84 4.99
C ARG A 152 -0.87 -16.87 4.27
N TRP A 153 0.42 -16.96 4.55
CA TRP A 153 1.44 -16.26 3.77
C TRP A 153 2.73 -17.07 3.78
N GLY A 154 3.62 -16.75 2.84
CA GLY A 154 4.88 -17.47 2.74
C GLY A 154 5.79 -16.92 1.66
N VAL A 155 6.91 -17.63 1.50
CA VAL A 155 7.94 -17.32 0.52
C VAL A 155 8.35 -18.60 -0.17
N ASP A 156 8.09 -18.68 -1.47
CA ASP A 156 8.53 -19.79 -2.31
C ASP A 156 9.90 -19.41 -2.91
N LEU A 157 10.95 -20.15 -2.54
CA LEU A 157 12.28 -19.95 -3.11
C LEU A 157 12.34 -20.50 -4.53
N LEU A 158 12.87 -19.70 -5.46
CA LEU A 158 13.04 -20.07 -6.86
C LEU A 158 14.53 -20.12 -7.24
N PRO A 159 14.92 -20.89 -8.27
CA PRO A 159 16.31 -20.89 -8.75
C PRO A 159 16.87 -19.49 -9.05
N ARG A 160 15.99 -18.57 -9.48
CA ARG A 160 16.30 -17.17 -9.82
C ARG A 160 15.41 -16.19 -9.05
N GLY A 161 15.48 -16.24 -7.73
CA GLY A 161 14.82 -15.29 -6.85
C GLY A 161 13.86 -15.97 -5.88
N LYS A 162 12.75 -15.31 -5.59
CA LYS A 162 11.71 -15.80 -4.68
C LYS A 162 10.35 -15.25 -5.09
N THR A 163 9.30 -15.90 -4.61
CA THR A 163 7.93 -15.37 -4.66
C THR A 163 7.42 -15.22 -3.24
N THR A 164 7.17 -13.99 -2.82
CA THR A 164 6.48 -13.72 -1.55
C THR A 164 4.98 -13.67 -1.83
N TRP A 165 4.18 -14.32 -1.00
CA TRP A 165 2.75 -14.46 -1.28
C TRP A 165 1.92 -14.41 -0.01
N PHE A 166 0.65 -14.05 -0.16
CA PHE A 166 -0.38 -14.20 0.87
C PHE A 166 -1.68 -14.71 0.25
N GLU A 167 -2.50 -15.34 1.08
CA GLU A 167 -3.83 -15.85 0.77
C GLU A 167 -4.86 -15.27 1.74
N ILE A 168 -6.02 -14.91 1.22
CA ILE A 168 -7.18 -14.49 2.01
C ILE A 168 -8.35 -15.39 1.61
N ARG A 169 -9.08 -15.92 2.59
CA ARG A 169 -10.34 -16.62 2.37
C ARG A 169 -11.39 -15.65 1.89
N VAL A 170 -12.09 -16.04 0.84
CA VAL A 170 -13.21 -15.26 0.30
C VAL A 170 -14.45 -16.12 0.36
N LEU A 171 -15.51 -15.58 0.93
CA LEU A 171 -16.82 -16.23 0.86
C LEU A 171 -17.33 -16.12 -0.57
N GLU A 172 -17.77 -17.23 -1.15
CA GLU A 172 -18.54 -17.20 -2.39
C GLU A 172 -19.89 -16.52 -2.08
N ARG A 173 -20.27 -15.56 -2.93
CA ARG A 173 -21.60 -14.95 -2.88
C ARG A 173 -22.58 -15.82 -3.65
#